data_AF-A0A2D6W617-F1
#
_entry.id   AF-A0A2D6W617-F1
#
_cell.length_a   1.000
_cell.length_b   1.000
_cell.length_c   1.000
_cell.angle_alpha   90.00
_cell.angle_beta   90.00
_cell.angle_gamma   90.00
#
_symmetry.space_group_name_H-M   'P 1'
#
loop_
_entity.id
_entity.type
_entity.pdbx_description
1 polymer ?
#
loop_
_entity_poly.entity_id
_entity_poly.type
_entity_poly.pdbx_seq_one_letter_code
_entity_poly.pdbx_strand_id
1 'polypeptide(L)'
;NQPLDPWGNLIIYELTSAKEATFTSKGNDKTLYTKWDHNIEIKVEKDEEDLEGTWLYEEKKRRGIIATTESKDKSPLSYNLTTGGGNTLKGAAYYWFFTKLMIITAIIFIPFAIVYRTKTYLHDKEEGSGPFTIWTQ
;
A
#
# COMPACT_ATOMS: atom_id res chain seq x y z
N ASN A 1 -33.83 1.70 14.55
CA ASN A 1 -33.25 3.05 14.37
C ASN A 1 -31.76 2.92 14.12
N GLN A 2 -31.26 3.57 13.08
CA GLN A 2 -29.81 3.68 12.85
C GLN A 2 -29.22 4.66 13.88
N PRO A 3 -28.01 4.40 14.41
CA PRO A 3 -27.38 5.30 15.36
C PRO A 3 -27.00 6.61 14.65
N LEU A 4 -27.37 7.72 15.28
CA LEU A 4 -27.02 9.06 14.85
C LEU A 4 -25.84 9.55 15.68
N ASP A 5 -24.97 10.34 15.05
CA ASP A 5 -23.93 11.07 15.76
C ASP A 5 -24.52 12.23 16.58
N PRO A 6 -23.74 12.87 17.46
CA PRO A 6 -24.19 14.05 18.23
C PRO A 6 -24.66 15.23 17.37
N TRP A 7 -24.30 15.26 16.08
CA TRP A 7 -24.63 16.31 15.11
C TRP A 7 -25.82 15.92 14.21
N GLY A 8 -26.48 14.79 14.46
CA GLY A 8 -27.64 14.29 13.73
C GLY A 8 -27.32 13.64 12.37
N ASN A 9 -26.06 13.34 12.08
CA ASN A 9 -25.67 12.61 10.88
C ASN A 9 -25.72 11.10 11.12
N LEU A 10 -25.94 10.35 10.03
CA LEU A 10 -25.87 8.90 10.03
C LEU A 10 -24.41 8.45 10.11
N ILE A 11 -24.13 7.48 10.99
CA ILE A 11 -22.83 6.81 11.05
C ILE A 11 -22.74 5.84 9.87
N ILE A 12 -21.68 5.97 9.08
CA ILE A 12 -21.43 5.11 7.91
C ILE A 12 -20.63 3.89 8.36
N TYR A 13 -21.04 2.72 7.88
CA TYR A 13 -20.35 1.45 8.10
C TYR A 13 -19.69 0.99 6.80
N GLU A 14 -18.40 0.75 6.83
CA GLU A 14 -17.62 0.20 5.72
C GLU A 14 -16.96 -1.12 6.17
N LEU A 15 -17.28 -2.22 5.48
CA LEU A 15 -16.65 -3.52 5.71
C LEU A 15 -15.43 -3.64 4.78
N THR A 16 -14.23 -3.61 5.35
CA THR A 16 -12.97 -3.74 4.59
C THR A 16 -12.63 -5.21 4.35
N SER A 17 -12.82 -6.05 5.37
CA SER A 17 -12.56 -7.49 5.33
C SER A 17 -13.47 -8.21 6.33
N ALA A 18 -13.55 -9.54 6.28
CA ALA A 18 -14.37 -10.33 7.20
C ALA A 18 -14.06 -10.10 8.70
N LYS A 19 -12.87 -9.57 9.02
CA LYS A 19 -12.41 -9.30 10.39
C LYS A 19 -12.15 -7.82 10.67
N GLU A 20 -12.32 -6.97 9.67
CA GLU A 20 -11.96 -5.56 9.75
C GLU A 20 -13.12 -4.71 9.24
N ALA A 21 -13.60 -3.82 10.10
CA ALA A 21 -14.69 -2.91 9.79
C ALA A 21 -14.38 -1.50 10.28
N THR A 22 -14.83 -0.50 9.54
CA THR A 22 -14.62 0.91 9.86
C THR A 22 -15.97 1.61 10.03
N PHE A 23 -16.12 2.34 11.14
CA PHE A 23 -17.25 3.23 11.38
C PHE A 23 -16.80 4.67 11.21
N THR A 24 -17.52 5.45 10.40
CA THR A 24 -17.17 6.84 10.08
C THR A 24 -18.29 7.79 10.48
N SER A 25 -17.95 8.86 11.20
CA SER A 25 -18.82 9.99 11.52
C SER A 25 -18.35 11.24 10.79
N LYS A 26 -19.28 11.99 10.19
CA LYS A 26 -19.01 13.22 9.41
C LYS A 26 -18.63 14.45 10.24
N GLY A 27 -18.54 14.29 11.56
CA GLY A 27 -18.36 15.39 12.51
C GLY A 27 -19.36 16.54 12.34
N ASN A 28 -18.93 17.73 12.76
CA ASN A 28 -19.74 18.95 12.70
C ASN A 28 -19.98 19.46 11.27
N ASP A 29 -19.05 19.21 10.33
CA ASP A 29 -19.07 19.83 9.00
C ASP A 29 -20.00 19.12 8.00
N LYS A 30 -20.48 17.91 8.34
CA LYS A 30 -21.39 17.09 7.54
C LYS A 30 -20.82 16.65 6.18
N THR A 31 -19.52 16.82 5.97
CA THR A 31 -18.80 16.46 4.74
C THR A 31 -17.84 15.33 5.02
N LEU A 32 -17.65 14.43 4.05
CA LEU A 32 -16.73 13.30 4.19
C LEU A 32 -15.32 13.69 3.75
N TYR A 33 -14.34 12.95 4.29
CA TYR A 33 -12.90 13.08 4.06
C TYR A 33 -12.31 14.39 4.58
N THR A 34 -12.83 14.89 5.69
CA THR A 34 -12.33 16.11 6.32
C THR A 34 -11.61 15.84 7.61
N LYS A 35 -10.81 16.81 8.07
CA LYS A 35 -10.12 16.74 9.36
C LYS A 35 -11.05 16.50 10.56
N TRP A 36 -12.35 16.71 10.38
CA TRP A 36 -13.38 16.60 11.41
C TRP A 36 -14.06 15.24 11.46
N ASP A 37 -13.72 14.35 10.52
CA ASP A 37 -14.25 13.00 10.53
C ASP A 37 -13.65 12.18 11.66
N HIS A 38 -14.50 11.41 12.32
CA HIS A 38 -14.08 10.45 13.33
C HIS A 38 -14.25 9.04 12.77
N ASN A 39 -13.16 8.29 12.79
CA ASN A 39 -13.09 6.93 12.28
C ASN A 39 -12.76 5.98 13.43
N ILE A 40 -13.52 4.89 13.52
CA ILE A 40 -13.26 3.78 14.43
C ILE A 40 -12.99 2.56 13.57
N GLU A 41 -11.75 2.11 13.56
CA GLU A 41 -11.37 0.85 12.93
C GLU A 41 -11.42 -0.26 13.97
N ILE A 42 -12.21 -1.29 13.69
CA ILE A 42 -12.34 -2.46 14.55
C ILE A 42 -11.67 -3.62 13.84
N LYS A 43 -10.78 -4.29 14.56
CA LYS A 43 -10.05 -5.47 14.11
C LYS A 43 -10.31 -6.63 15.06
N VAL A 44 -10.83 -7.71 14.52
CA VAL A 44 -10.98 -8.97 15.26
C VAL A 44 -9.68 -9.73 15.18
N GLU A 45 -8.94 -9.74 16.29
CA GLU A 45 -7.73 -10.57 16.41
C GLU A 45 -8.15 -12.02 16.57
N LYS A 46 -7.42 -12.94 15.93
CA LYS A 46 -7.64 -14.38 16.11
C LYS A 46 -6.61 -14.86 17.11
N ASP A 47 -7.07 -15.47 18.19
CA ASP A 47 -6.20 -16.03 19.20
C ASP A 47 -5.30 -17.10 18.55
N GLU A 48 -4.01 -17.07 18.88
CA GLU A 48 -3.07 -18.08 18.37
C GLU A 48 -3.42 -19.49 18.90
N GLU A 49 -4.14 -19.57 20.02
CA GLU A 49 -4.72 -20.79 20.60
C GLU A 49 -5.73 -21.45 19.64
N ASP A 50 -6.50 -20.68 18.87
CA ASP A 50 -7.42 -21.21 17.84
C ASP A 50 -6.70 -21.80 16.61
N LEU A 51 -5.37 -21.69 16.54
CA LEU A 51 -4.54 -22.24 15.48
C LEU A 51 -3.83 -23.53 15.92
N GLU A 52 -4.05 -23.99 17.14
CA GLU A 52 -3.54 -25.26 17.64
C GLU A 52 -3.99 -26.42 16.73
N GLY A 53 -3.04 -27.28 16.36
CA GLY A 53 -3.26 -28.38 15.42
C GLY A 53 -3.16 -28.00 13.93
N THR A 54 -2.94 -26.72 13.59
CA THR A 54 -2.57 -26.34 12.22
C THR A 54 -1.07 -26.49 11.99
N TRP A 55 -0.67 -26.94 10.80
CA TRP A 55 0.75 -27.08 10.45
C TRP A 55 1.55 -25.78 10.63
N LEU A 56 0.94 -24.62 10.32
CA LEU A 56 1.60 -23.32 10.46
C LEU A 56 1.93 -23.00 11.93
N TYR A 57 1.03 -23.32 12.85
CA TYR A 57 1.24 -23.13 14.28
C TYR A 57 2.39 -24.00 14.79
N GLU A 58 2.40 -25.28 14.41
CA GLU A 58 3.48 -26.20 14.74
C GLU A 58 4.83 -25.73 14.17
N GLU A 59 4.86 -25.23 12.93
CA GLU A 59 6.07 -24.71 12.29
C GLU A 59 6.61 -23.46 12.99
N LYS A 60 5.72 -22.50 13.32
CA LYS A 60 6.09 -21.30 14.06
C LYS A 60 6.60 -21.63 15.46
N LYS A 61 6.00 -22.64 16.12
CA LYS A 61 6.44 -23.15 17.42
C LYS A 61 7.82 -23.80 17.31
N ARG A 62 8.06 -24.63 16.29
CA ARG A 62 9.37 -25.24 16.00
C ARG A 62 10.45 -24.19 15.75
N ARG A 63 10.09 -23.07 15.12
CA ARG A 63 10.99 -21.93 14.87
C ARG A 63 11.19 -21.01 16.07
N GLY A 64 10.54 -21.28 17.21
CA GLY A 64 10.68 -20.49 18.44
C GLY A 64 10.01 -19.11 18.40
N ILE A 65 9.12 -18.85 17.43
CA ILE A 65 8.48 -17.53 17.25
C ILE A 65 7.38 -17.30 18.29
N ILE A 66 6.72 -18.36 18.76
CA ILE A 66 5.52 -18.29 19.63
C ILE A 66 5.88 -18.16 21.12
N ALA A 67 7.14 -18.39 21.53
CA ALA A 67 7.52 -18.42 22.95
C ALA A 67 7.91 -17.05 23.55
N THR A 68 7.97 -15.96 22.77
CA THR A 68 8.53 -14.66 23.23
C THR A 68 7.52 -13.53 23.35
N THR A 69 6.29 -13.70 22.89
CA THR A 69 5.28 -12.63 23.01
C THR A 69 4.51 -12.83 24.30
N GLU A 70 4.99 -12.24 25.40
CA GLU A 70 4.16 -12.05 26.59
C GLU A 70 2.86 -11.38 26.16
N SER A 71 1.75 -12.02 26.53
CA SER A 71 0.40 -11.66 26.14
C SER A 71 0.06 -10.25 26.58
N LYS A 72 0.18 -9.28 25.67
CA LYS A 72 -0.56 -8.03 25.77
C LYS A 72 -2.04 -8.38 25.70
N ASP A 73 -2.80 -7.90 26.68
CA ASP A 73 -4.25 -7.98 26.86
C ASP A 73 -5.01 -8.80 25.79
N LYS A 74 -5.44 -10.02 26.17
CA LYS A 74 -6.25 -10.95 25.36
C LYS A 74 -7.67 -10.44 25.07
N SER A 75 -7.80 -9.21 24.60
CA SER A 75 -9.09 -8.71 24.13
C SER A 75 -9.29 -9.21 22.70
N PRO A 76 -10.33 -10.05 22.43
CA PRO A 76 -10.57 -10.59 21.08
C PRO A 76 -10.95 -9.51 20.05
N LEU A 77 -11.13 -8.28 20.51
CA LEU A 77 -11.52 -7.13 19.72
C LEU A 77 -10.56 -5.97 20.01
N SER A 78 -9.80 -5.59 19.00
CA SER A 78 -8.96 -4.40 19.01
C SER A 78 -9.68 -3.27 18.27
N TYR A 79 -9.64 -2.05 18.80
CA TYR A 79 -10.20 -0.88 18.13
C TYR A 79 -9.19 0.27 18.12
N ASN A 80 -9.17 1.01 17.02
CA ASN A 80 -8.35 2.19 16.86
C ASN A 80 -9.23 3.40 16.55
N LEU A 81 -9.02 4.48 17.30
CA LEU A 81 -9.73 5.75 17.15
C LEU A 81 -8.84 6.73 16.40
N THR A 82 -9.26 7.10 15.19
CA THR A 82 -8.56 8.10 14.37
C THR A 82 -9.46 9.30 14.12
N THR A 83 -8.94 10.50 14.37
CA THR A 83 -9.63 11.75 14.02
C THR A 83 -8.93 12.38 12.82
N GLY A 84 -9.68 12.61 11.74
CA GLY A 84 -9.16 13.14 10.49
C GLY A 84 -9.81 12.50 9.26
N GLY A 85 -9.52 13.05 8.08
CA GLY A 85 -10.17 12.69 6.81
C GLY A 85 -9.76 11.35 6.21
N GLY A 86 -9.24 10.44 7.04
CA GLY A 86 -8.70 9.15 6.61
C GLY A 86 -7.59 9.26 5.56
N ASN A 87 -7.33 8.15 4.85
CA ASN A 87 -6.43 8.13 3.70
C ASN A 87 -7.04 8.97 2.57
N THR A 88 -6.50 10.17 2.37
CA THR A 88 -6.96 11.16 1.37
C THR A 88 -6.82 10.70 -0.10
N LEU A 89 -6.31 9.49 -0.36
CA LEU A 89 -6.19 8.89 -1.68
C LEU A 89 -6.81 7.48 -1.77
N LYS A 90 -8.09 7.33 -1.43
CA LYS A 90 -8.84 6.11 -1.79
C LYS A 90 -9.57 6.30 -3.14
N GLY A 91 -9.57 5.27 -3.99
CA GLY A 91 -10.38 5.22 -5.22
C GLY A 91 -9.83 6.00 -6.42
N ALA A 92 -10.71 6.61 -7.22
CA ALA A 92 -10.37 7.20 -8.52
C ALA A 92 -9.33 8.34 -8.45
N ALA A 93 -9.35 9.13 -7.37
CA ALA A 93 -8.40 10.23 -7.17
C ALA A 93 -6.95 9.74 -7.08
N TYR A 94 -6.71 8.56 -6.50
CA TYR A 94 -5.40 7.92 -6.46
C TYR A 94 -4.86 7.66 -7.86
N TYR A 95 -5.65 7.00 -8.71
CA TYR A 95 -5.22 6.67 -10.07
C TYR A 95 -4.96 7.93 -10.91
N TRP A 96 -5.83 8.94 -10.81
CA TRP A 96 -5.66 10.20 -11.53
C TRP A 96 -4.42 10.99 -11.12
N PHE A 97 -4.01 10.92 -9.85
CA PHE A 97 -2.74 11.51 -9.40
C PHE A 97 -1.54 10.89 -10.13
N PHE A 98 -1.46 9.56 -10.16
CA PHE A 98 -0.38 8.86 -10.85
C PHE A 98 -0.42 9.06 -12.36
N THR A 99 -1.61 9.06 -12.98
CA THR A 99 -1.73 9.34 -14.40
C THR A 99 -1.19 10.73 -14.75
N LYS A 100 -1.54 11.77 -13.97
CA LYS A 100 -0.99 13.12 -14.16
C LYS A 100 0.53 13.14 -14.00
N LEU A 101 1.05 12.45 -12.98
CA LEU A 101 2.49 12.33 -12.76
C LEU A 101 3.19 11.71 -13.97
N MET A 102 2.66 10.61 -14.51
CA MET A 102 3.21 9.94 -15.70
C MET A 102 3.12 10.81 -16.97
N ILE A 103 2.04 11.58 -17.13
CA ILE A 103 1.92 12.53 -18.26
C ILE A 103 2.97 13.62 -18.15
N ILE A 104 3.16 14.20 -16.96
CA ILE A 104 4.16 15.24 -16.73
C ILE A 104 5.56 14.71 -17.04
N THR A 105 5.92 13.53 -16.54
CA THR A 105 7.24 12.94 -16.81
C THR A 105 7.42 12.63 -18.29
N ALA A 106 6.42 12.13 -19.00
CA ALA A 106 6.47 11.92 -20.44
C ALA A 106 6.68 13.24 -21.20
N ILE A 107 5.95 14.31 -20.85
CA ILE A 107 6.09 15.63 -21.48
C ILE A 107 7.49 16.20 -21.26
N ILE A 108 8.13 15.94 -20.12
CA ILE A 108 9.52 16.37 -19.86
C ILE A 108 10.52 15.47 -20.60
N PHE A 109 10.26 14.16 -20.65
CA PHE A 109 11.16 13.17 -21.24
C PHE A 109 11.24 13.26 -22.77
N ILE A 110 10.13 13.53 -23.46
CA ILE A 110 10.10 13.65 -24.93
C ILE A 110 11.08 14.72 -25.46
N PRO A 111 11.03 16.00 -25.03
CA PRO A 111 11.97 17.02 -25.49
C PRO A 111 13.39 16.72 -25.03
N PHE A 112 13.57 16.16 -23.82
CA PHE A 112 14.87 15.72 -23.35
C PHE A 112 15.47 14.66 -24.29
N ALA A 113 14.70 13.63 -24.67
CA ALA A 113 15.14 12.57 -25.57
C ALA A 113 15.47 13.07 -26.98
N ILE A 114 14.74 14.07 -27.49
CA ILE A 114 15.05 14.70 -28.79
C ILE A 114 16.38 15.45 -28.74
N VAL A 115 16.65 16.18 -27.65
CA VAL A 115 17.89 16.96 -27.48
C VAL A 115 19.07 16.04 -27.10
N TYR A 116 18.80 14.91 -26.46
CA TYR A 116 19.81 13.98 -25.99
C TYR A 116 20.42 13.21 -27.16
N ARG A 117 21.60 13.67 -27.60
CA ARG A 117 22.39 12.96 -28.62
C ARG A 117 22.88 11.64 -28.03
N THR A 118 22.37 10.52 -28.52
CA THR A 118 22.77 9.17 -28.11
C THR A 118 24.27 9.03 -28.32
N LYS A 119 25.05 9.02 -27.24
CA LYS A 119 26.46 8.65 -27.32
C LYS A 119 26.53 7.14 -27.47
N THR A 120 26.69 6.69 -28.71
CA THR A 120 27.02 5.31 -29.03
C THR A 120 28.43 5.03 -28.52
N TYR A 121 28.55 4.62 -27.27
CA TYR A 121 29.77 3.96 -26.75
C TYR A 121 29.81 2.48 -27.17
N LEU A 122 29.30 2.16 -28.37
CA LEU A 122 29.38 0.83 -28.94
C LEU A 122 30.73 0.72 -29.64
N HIS A 123 31.71 0.18 -28.90
CA HIS A 123 32.92 -0.50 -29.37
C HIS A 123 33.52 0.05 -30.68
N ASP A 124 34.57 0.86 -30.55
CA ASP A 124 35.65 0.83 -31.55
C ASP A 124 36.13 -0.62 -31.60
N LYS A 125 35.63 -1.40 -32.57
CA LYS A 125 36.36 -2.56 -33.02
C LYS A 125 37.59 -2.00 -33.71
N GLU A 126 38.74 -2.16 -33.06
CA GLU A 126 40.05 -1.99 -33.68
C GLU A 126 40.11 -2.87 -34.94
N GLU A 127 39.87 -2.25 -36.11
CA GLU A 127 40.20 -2.85 -37.39
C GLU A 127 41.70 -2.68 -37.63
N GLY A 128 42.40 -3.81 -37.64
CA GLY A 128 43.58 -4.00 -38.48
C GLY A 128 44.94 -3.90 -37.81
N SER A 129 45.44 -5.03 -37.31
CA SER A 129 46.81 -5.55 -37.58
C SER A 129 47.17 -6.69 -36.61
N GLY A 130 46.61 -7.88 -36.85
CA GLY A 130 47.15 -9.14 -36.31
C GLY A 130 47.88 -9.92 -37.41
N PRO A 131 49.02 -10.58 -37.15
CA PRO A 131 50.02 -10.97 -38.17
C PRO A 131 49.67 -12.21 -39.02
N PHE A 132 48.39 -12.60 -39.16
CA PHE A 132 48.04 -13.85 -39.86
C PHE A 132 47.01 -13.63 -40.96
N THR A 133 47.51 -13.37 -42.17
CA THR A 133 46.74 -13.44 -43.42
C THR A 133 46.63 -14.89 -43.88
N ILE A 134 45.39 -15.39 -44.02
CA ILE A 134 45.11 -16.69 -44.65
C ILE A 134 44.53 -16.40 -46.03
N TRP A 135 45.23 -16.86 -47.08
CA TRP A 135 44.80 -16.75 -48.47
C TRP A 135 43.56 -17.61 -48.70
N THR A 136 42.55 -17.07 -49.36
CA THR A 136 41.53 -17.86 -50.06
C THR A 136 41.63 -17.55 -51.55
N GLN A 137 41.69 -18.63 -52.32
CA GLN A 137 42.01 -18.72 -53.75
C GLN A 137 40.86 -18.22 -54.64
#